data_AF-A0A976XIZ7-F1
#
_entry.id   AF-A0A976XIZ7-F1
#
_cell.length_a   1.000
_cell.length_b   1.000
_cell.length_c   1.000
_cell.angle_alpha   90.00
_cell.angle_beta   90.00
_cell.angle_gamma   90.00
#
_symmetry.space_group_name_H-M   'P 1'
#
loop_
_entity.id
_entity.type
_entity.pdbx_description
1 polymer ?
#
loop_
_entity_poly.entity_id
_entity_poly.type
_entity_poly.pdbx_seq_one_letter_code
_entity_poly.pdbx_strand_id
1 'polypeptide(L)' 'MVSIKKNGVVENNDQFPYFNSSNKVRIIKVLSHYLNMKNHEDKDQFHTFVKDKLERIQNEPREQTP' A
#
# COMPACT_ATOMS: atom_id res chain seq x y z
N MET A 1 -34.40 10.54 -9.48
CA MET A 1 -34.59 11.00 -8.10
C MET A 1 -35.22 9.83 -7.35
N VAL A 2 -34.65 9.24 -6.30
CA VAL A 2 -34.22 9.82 -5.02
C VAL A 2 -33.05 9.01 -4.46
N SER A 3 -31.99 9.71 -4.05
CA SER A 3 -30.87 9.15 -3.27
C SER A 3 -31.33 8.82 -1.85
N ILE A 4 -30.97 7.63 -1.34
CA ILE A 4 -30.94 7.36 0.10
C ILE A 4 -29.47 7.15 0.48
N LYS A 5 -28.88 8.17 1.09
CA LYS A 5 -27.62 8.05 1.84
C LYS A 5 -27.89 7.16 3.05
N LYS A 6 -27.25 6.00 3.13
CA LYS A 6 -26.98 5.31 4.40
C LYS A 6 -25.48 5.21 4.59
N ASN A 7 -25.06 5.61 5.78
CA ASN A 7 -23.70 5.74 6.22
C ASN A 7 -22.87 4.47 5.94
N GLY A 8 -21.65 4.69 5.47
CA GLY A 8 -20.48 3.92 5.88
C GLY A 8 -20.43 2.47 5.43
N VAL A 9 -19.54 2.20 4.47
CA VAL A 9 -18.95 0.89 4.18
C VAL A 9 -19.91 -0.09 3.51
N VAL A 10 -19.88 -0.07 2.17
CA VAL A 10 -20.31 -1.22 1.37
C VAL A 10 -19.12 -2.17 1.31
N GLU A 11 -19.18 -3.24 2.11
CA GLU A 11 -18.33 -4.42 1.96
C GLU A 11 -18.53 -5.00 0.55
N ASN A 12 -17.49 -4.96 -0.26
CA ASN A 12 -17.36 -5.80 -1.45
C ASN A 12 -15.95 -6.42 -1.42
N ASN A 13 -15.92 -7.72 -1.11
CA ASN A 13 -14.87 -8.71 -1.32
C ASN A 13 -13.53 -8.23 -1.91
N ASP A 14 -12.44 -8.44 -1.16
CA ASP A 14 -11.07 -8.66 -1.66
C ASP A 14 -10.44 -7.66 -2.64
N GLN A 15 -11.02 -6.48 -2.83
CA GLN A 15 -10.37 -5.42 -3.59
C GLN A 15 -9.40 -4.64 -2.71
N PHE A 16 -8.11 -4.99 -2.79
CA PHE A 16 -7.02 -4.17 -2.27
C PHE A 16 -7.27 -2.69 -2.64
N PRO A 17 -7.17 -1.73 -1.69
CA PRO A 17 -7.84 -0.42 -1.73
C PRO A 17 -7.20 0.61 -2.69
N TYR A 18 -6.66 0.18 -3.81
CA TYR A 18 -5.96 1.03 -4.78
C TYR A 18 -6.72 1.16 -6.10
N PHE A 19 -8.05 1.08 -6.08
CA PHE A 19 -8.84 0.89 -7.31
C PHE A 19 -8.71 2.01 -8.36
N ASN A 20 -8.15 3.17 -8.02
CA ASN A 20 -7.84 4.23 -8.99
C ASN A 20 -6.67 5.16 -8.59
N SER A 21 -5.67 4.68 -7.85
CA SER A 21 -4.52 5.52 -7.48
C SER A 21 -3.33 5.35 -8.45
N SER A 22 -2.60 6.44 -8.74
CA SER A 22 -1.29 6.38 -9.42
C SER A 22 -0.28 5.47 -8.68
N ASN A 23 -0.55 5.20 -7.40
CA ASN A 23 0.19 4.29 -6.55
C ASN A 23 -0.09 2.82 -6.85
N LYS A 24 -1.21 2.46 -7.50
CA LYS A 24 -1.54 1.06 -7.86
C LYS A 24 -0.43 0.41 -8.68
N VAL A 25 0.04 1.08 -9.74
CA VAL A 25 1.11 0.56 -10.62
C VAL A 25 2.42 0.39 -9.85
N ARG A 26 2.74 1.33 -8.95
CA ARG A 26 3.94 1.25 -8.12
C ARG A 26 3.88 0.06 -7.16
N ILE A 27 2.74 -0.15 -6.51
CA ILE A 27 2.52 -1.26 -5.57
C ILE A 27 2.61 -2.60 -6.30
N ILE A 28 1.98 -2.73 -7.47
CA ILE A 28 2.08 -3.96 -8.27
C ILE A 28 3.53 -4.25 -8.68
N LYS A 29 4.30 -3.24 -9.07
CA LYS A 29 5.74 -3.41 -9.40
C LYS A 29 6.54 -3.91 -8.20
N VAL A 30 6.32 -3.34 -7.02
CA VAL A 30 6.99 -3.76 -5.78
C VAL A 30 6.63 -5.20 -5.42
N LEU A 31 5.35 -5.57 -5.49
CA LEU A 31 4.90 -6.94 -5.23
C LEU A 31 5.44 -7.94 -6.26
N SER A 32 5.42 -7.58 -7.54
CA SER A 32 5.98 -8.41 -8.61
C SER A 32 7.50 -8.62 -8.43
N HIS A 33 8.23 -7.60 -8.00
CA HIS A 33 9.64 -7.72 -7.68
C HIS A 33 9.89 -8.73 -6.56
N TYR A 34 9.12 -8.66 -5.47
CA TYR A 34 9.20 -9.63 -4.37
C TYR A 34 8.89 -11.07 -4.81
N LEU A 35 7.84 -11.27 -5.62
CA LEU A 35 7.47 -12.60 -6.12
C LEU A 35 8.52 -13.20 -7.05
N ASN A 36 9.26 -12.36 -7.77
CA ASN A 36 10.32 -12.80 -8.68
C ASN A 36 11.64 -13.13 -7.96
N MET A 37 11.77 -12.82 -6.67
CA MET A 37 12.95 -13.22 -5.87
C MET A 37 12.90 -14.72 -5.59
N LYS A 38 13.94 -15.42 -6.03
CA LYS A 38 14.08 -16.87 -5.82
C LYS A 38 14.88 -17.23 -4.57
N ASN A 39 15.76 -16.33 -4.14
CA ASN A 39 16.60 -16.55 -2.97
C ASN A 39 15.91 -16.05 -1.69
N HIS A 40 16.12 -16.75 -0.58
CA HIS A 40 15.65 -16.33 0.74
C HIS A 40 16.41 -15.09 1.24
N GLU A 41 17.73 -15.01 0.98
CA GLU A 41 18.54 -13.86 1.40
C GLU A 41 18.04 -12.54 0.77
N ASP A 42 17.74 -12.55 -0.53
CA ASP A 42 17.20 -11.38 -1.24
C ASP A 42 15.85 -10.94 -0.65
N LYS A 43 15.01 -11.89 -0.21
CA LYS A 43 13.72 -11.59 0.43
C LYS A 43 13.90 -10.96 1.81
N ASP A 44 14.89 -11.41 2.59
CA ASP A 44 15.19 -10.84 3.90
C ASP A 44 15.75 -9.41 3.77
N GLN A 45 16.62 -9.18 2.79
CA GLN A 45 17.12 -7.84 2.45
C GLN A 45 15.97 -6.93 1.99
N PHE A 46 15.08 -7.42 1.13
CA PHE A 46 13.91 -6.68 0.69
C PHE A 46 12.96 -6.35 1.86
N HIS A 47 12.71 -7.30 2.76
CA HIS A 47 11.90 -7.07 3.95
C HIS A 47 12.53 -5.98 4.84
N THR A 48 13.84 -6.04 5.03
CA THR A 48 14.60 -5.04 5.81
C THR A 48 14.49 -3.66 5.17
N PHE A 49 14.63 -3.56 3.86
CA PHE A 49 14.46 -2.32 3.11
C PHE A 49 13.04 -1.74 3.27
N VAL A 50 11.99 -2.56 3.11
CA VAL A 50 10.61 -2.09 3.27
C VAL A 50 10.35 -1.60 4.70
N LYS A 51 10.88 -2.31 5.70
CA LYS A 51 10.78 -1.91 7.11
C LYS A 51 11.44 -0.56 7.38
N ASP A 52 12.69 -0.36 6.95
CA ASP A 52 13.41 0.91 7.13
C ASP A 52 12.68 2.08 6.44
N LYS A 53 12.14 1.87 5.24
CA LYS A 53 11.34 2.89 4.55
C LYS A 53 10.05 3.22 5.30
N LEU A 54 9.37 2.22 5.86
CA LEU A 54 8.16 2.42 6.64
C LEU A 54 8.45 3.18 7.93
N GLU A 55 9.52 2.82 8.64
CA GLU A 55 9.98 3.51 9.85
C GLU A 55 10.32 4.98 9.54
N ARG A 56 10.98 5.28 8.42
CA ARG A 56 11.24 6.67 8.00
C ARG A 56 9.97 7.45 7.75
N ILE A 57 9.00 6.89 7.02
CA ILE A 57 7.72 7.57 6.73
C ILE A 57 6.90 7.82 8.02
N GLN A 58 6.99 6.93 9.00
CA GLN A 58 6.30 7.08 10.29
C GLN A 58 6.97 8.12 11.19
N ASN A 59 8.30 8.22 11.13
CA ASN A 59 9.07 9.18 11.93
C ASN A 59 9.25 10.54 11.24
N GLU A 60 8.94 10.65 9.94
CA GLU A 60 8.92 11.94 9.25
C GLU A 60 7.82 12.81 9.91
N PRO A 61 8.16 14.01 10.41
CA PRO A 61 7.15 14.93 10.90
C PRO A 61 6.24 15.25 9.72
N ARG A 62 5.04 14.69 9.73
CA ARG A 62 3.98 15.12 8.83
C ARG A 62 3.74 16.58 9.19
N GLU A 63 4.33 17.48 8.40
CA GLU A 63 3.97 18.89 8.46
C GLU A 63 2.45 18.93 8.31
N GLN A 64 1.77 19.21 9.43
CA GLN A 64 0.35 19.48 9.43
C GLN A 64 0.21 20.76 8.63
N THR A 65 -0.03 20.62 7.33
CA THR A 65 -0.35 21.75 6.49
C THR A 65 -1.74 22.24 6.95
N PRO A 66 -1.91 23.55 7.21
CA PRO A 66 -3.10 24.14 7.82
C PRO A 66 -4.39 23.94 7.00
#